data_AF-A0A6P6B116-F1
#
_entry.id   AF-A0A6P6B116-F1
#
_cell.length_a   1.000
_cell.length_b   1.000
_cell.length_c   1.000
_cell.angle_alpha   90.00
_cell.angle_beta   90.00
_cell.angle_gamma   90.00
#
_symmetry.space_group_name_H-M   'P 1'
#
loop_
_entity.id
_entity.type
_entity.pdbx_description
1 polymer ?
#
loop_
_entity_poly.entity_id
_entity_poly.type
_entity_poly.pdbx_seq_one_letter_code
_entity_poly.pdbx_strand_id
1 'polypeptide(L)'
;MARIKPQALLQQSKKKKGPARISVTTIILSSLIVVVTVFFLYATYRHWSQRSRIQIGNKQSVFEGDNSYMNSKKSDLRGYAILDTAKGLITVELFKDSSPEVVDQFLDLCHRGQFNGMLFRHVVKHYVIQAGDNDKLGAAEDWNLKGNHYSQLDTSLKHEVFMLGTSKAKHDNEGFELFITTAPIPDLNEKLIVFGKVVKGEDVVQEIEEVDTDEHYRPKSSIAINRVTLKQSI
;
A
#
# COMPACT_ATOMS: atom_id res chain seq x y z
N MET A 1 55.10 -15.35 -64.87
CA MET A 1 55.50 -14.21 -64.01
C MET A 1 55.06 -12.91 -64.68
N ALA A 2 53.91 -12.35 -64.29
CA ALA A 2 53.38 -11.12 -64.89
C ALA A 2 53.94 -9.89 -64.18
N ARG A 3 54.71 -9.06 -64.91
CA ARG A 3 55.17 -7.73 -64.49
C ARG A 3 53.99 -6.78 -64.43
N ILE A 4 53.54 -6.45 -63.22
CA ILE A 4 52.55 -5.39 -63.00
C ILE A 4 53.25 -4.03 -63.12
N LYS A 5 52.78 -3.19 -64.04
CA LYS A 5 53.31 -1.84 -64.28
C LYS A 5 53.20 -0.97 -63.01
N PRO A 6 54.25 -0.20 -62.63
CA PRO A 6 54.28 0.60 -61.41
C PRO A 6 53.26 1.75 -61.37
N GLN A 7 52.56 2.03 -62.47
CA GLN A 7 51.57 3.12 -62.54
C GLN A 7 50.20 2.75 -61.96
N ALA A 8 49.86 1.46 -61.85
CA ALA A 8 48.60 1.03 -61.22
C ALA A 8 48.58 1.24 -59.70
N LEU A 9 49.76 1.22 -59.06
CA LEU A 9 49.90 1.42 -57.61
C LEU A 9 49.78 2.91 -57.21
N LEU A 10 50.19 3.84 -58.09
CA LEU A 10 50.11 5.28 -57.79
C LEU A 10 48.71 5.87 -57.91
N GLN A 11 47.79 5.24 -58.65
CA GLN A 11 46.39 5.68 -58.70
C GLN A 11 45.56 5.23 -57.49
N GLN A 12 45.95 4.16 -56.77
CA GLN A 12 45.26 3.74 -55.56
C GLN A 12 45.55 4.64 -54.33
N SER A 13 46.61 5.44 -54.37
CA SER A 13 47.00 6.32 -53.25
C SER A 13 46.23 7.65 -53.17
N LYS A 14 45.48 8.06 -54.20
CA LYS A 14 44.78 9.36 -54.22
C LYS A 14 43.31 9.31 -53.78
N LYS A 15 42.88 8.24 -53.11
CA LYS A 15 41.53 8.15 -52.52
C LYS A 15 41.58 8.16 -50.99
N LYS A 16 42.32 9.12 -50.41
CA LYS A 16 42.05 9.54 -49.02
C LYS A 16 40.70 10.23 -49.02
N LYS A 17 39.63 9.46 -48.77
CA LYS A 17 38.33 10.01 -48.37
C LYS A 17 38.59 10.87 -47.14
N GLY A 18 38.46 12.19 -47.28
CA GLY A 18 38.42 13.09 -46.13
C GLY A 18 37.30 12.67 -45.17
N PRO A 19 37.37 13.10 -43.89
CA PRO A 19 36.37 12.73 -42.90
C PRO A 19 34.98 13.05 -43.45
N ALA A 20 34.12 12.03 -43.47
CA ALA A 20 32.76 12.17 -43.97
C ALA A 20 32.09 13.33 -43.22
N ARG A 21 31.68 14.38 -43.96
CA ARG A 21 30.93 15.48 -43.38
C ARG A 21 29.64 14.90 -42.82
N ILE A 22 29.52 14.88 -41.50
CA ILE A 22 28.35 14.37 -40.79
C ILE A 22 27.16 15.19 -41.29
N SER A 23 26.18 14.53 -41.91
CA SER A 23 25.01 15.21 -42.46
C SER A 23 24.23 15.87 -41.33
N VAL A 24 23.75 17.09 -41.53
CA VAL A 24 22.92 17.80 -40.54
C VAL A 24 21.71 16.94 -40.12
N THR A 25 21.17 16.13 -41.02
CA THR A 25 20.10 15.17 -40.73
C THR A 25 20.53 14.08 -39.73
N THR A 26 21.76 13.60 -39.81
CA THR A 26 22.30 12.62 -38.85
C THR A 26 22.57 13.24 -37.48
N ILE A 27 22.93 14.52 -37.43
CA ILE A 27 23.11 15.27 -36.17
C ILE A 27 21.76 15.46 -35.48
N ILE A 28 20.72 15.86 -36.23
CA ILE A 28 19.37 16.04 -35.71
C ILE A 28 18.81 14.71 -35.20
N LEU A 29 18.96 13.62 -35.96
CA LEU A 29 18.48 12.30 -35.58
C LEU A 29 19.19 11.78 -34.32
N SER A 30 20.52 11.95 -34.24
CA SER A 30 21.29 11.56 -33.06
C SER A 30 20.90 12.38 -31.83
N SER A 31 20.68 13.69 -31.99
CA SER A 31 20.20 14.55 -30.90
C SER A 31 18.82 14.12 -30.39
N LEU A 32 17.90 13.75 -31.29
CA LEU A 32 16.57 13.27 -30.90
C LEU A 32 16.65 11.97 -30.08
N ILE A 33 17.50 11.03 -30.51
CA ILE A 33 17.71 9.76 -29.81
C ILE A 33 18.30 10.00 -28.41
N VAL A 34 19.26 10.92 -28.29
CA VAL A 34 19.84 11.30 -26.98
C VAL A 34 18.76 11.89 -26.06
N VAL A 35 17.90 12.78 -26.56
CA VAL A 35 16.81 13.36 -25.75
C VAL A 35 15.82 12.28 -25.29
N VAL A 36 15.43 11.37 -26.18
CA VAL A 36 14.50 10.27 -25.85
C VAL A 36 15.12 9.31 -24.82
N THR A 37 16.39 8.92 -24.99
CA THR A 37 17.07 8.04 -24.04
C THR A 37 17.24 8.70 -22.67
N VAL A 38 17.57 10.00 -22.61
CA VAL A 38 17.63 10.77 -21.35
C VAL A 38 16.24 10.89 -20.72
N PHE A 39 15.19 11.08 -21.51
CA PHE A 39 13.81 11.11 -21.01
C PHE A 39 13.38 9.75 -20.45
N PHE A 40 13.68 8.65 -21.13
CA PHE A 40 13.42 7.29 -20.63
C PHE A 40 14.24 6.97 -19.38
N LEU A 41 15.52 7.34 -19.34
CA LEU A 41 16.38 7.22 -18.14
C LEU A 41 15.84 8.07 -17.00
N TYR A 42 15.37 9.29 -17.27
CA TYR A 42 14.78 10.16 -16.27
C TYR A 42 13.42 9.64 -15.78
N ALA A 43 12.58 9.11 -16.69
CA ALA A 43 11.29 8.54 -16.34
C ALA A 43 11.47 7.26 -15.51
N THR A 44 12.37 6.37 -15.92
CA THR A 44 12.72 5.16 -15.17
C THR A 44 13.41 5.49 -13.85
N TYR A 45 14.32 6.46 -13.83
CA TYR A 45 14.93 6.97 -12.60
C TYR A 45 13.90 7.60 -11.68
N ARG A 46 12.96 8.40 -12.18
CA ARG A 46 11.91 9.04 -11.37
C ARG A 46 10.93 8.00 -10.82
N HIS A 47 10.52 7.03 -11.65
CA HIS A 47 9.65 5.93 -11.25
C HIS A 47 10.34 5.01 -10.21
N TRP A 48 11.63 4.72 -10.40
CA TRP A 48 12.42 3.92 -9.46
C TRP A 48 12.82 4.71 -8.20
N SER A 49 13.09 6.01 -8.29
CA SER A 49 13.38 6.90 -7.15
C SER A 49 12.15 7.06 -6.24
N GLN A 50 10.94 7.11 -6.82
CA GLN A 50 9.70 7.02 -6.04
C GLN A 50 9.55 5.66 -5.35
N ARG A 51 9.97 4.56 -5.99
CA ARG A 51 9.92 3.20 -5.39
C ARG A 51 10.99 2.94 -4.33
N SER A 52 12.19 3.53 -4.48
CA SER A 52 13.33 3.34 -3.57
C SER A 52 13.30 4.28 -2.36
N ARG A 53 12.55 5.39 -2.42
CA ARG A 53 12.23 6.20 -1.23
C ARG A 53 11.42 5.41 -0.18
N ILE A 54 10.74 4.34 -0.58
CA ILE A 54 9.95 3.48 0.31
C ILE A 54 10.82 2.38 0.97
N GLN A 55 11.95 1.97 0.36
CA GLN A 55 12.81 0.92 0.93
C GLN A 55 14.05 1.42 1.68
N ILE A 56 14.57 2.63 1.40
CA ILE A 56 15.73 3.20 2.14
C ILE A 56 15.31 3.83 3.49
N GLY A 57 14.01 3.87 3.81
CA GLY A 57 13.53 4.24 5.14
C GLY A 57 13.61 3.13 6.19
N ASN A 58 13.84 1.86 5.79
CA ASN A 58 13.71 0.72 6.71
C ASN A 58 15.04 0.07 7.12
N LYS A 59 16.17 0.77 6.95
CA LYS A 59 17.48 0.23 7.34
C LYS A 59 18.49 1.28 7.83
N GLN A 60 18.10 2.24 8.67
CA GLN A 60 19.01 2.88 9.64
C GLN A 60 18.28 3.83 10.59
N SER A 61 18.21 3.49 11.89
CA SER A 61 18.34 4.43 13.03
C SER A 61 17.97 3.76 14.36
N VAL A 62 18.84 2.85 14.81
CA VAL A 62 19.31 2.95 16.20
C VAL A 62 20.49 3.90 16.12
N PHE A 63 20.33 5.13 16.62
CA PHE A 63 21.30 5.99 17.30
C PHE A 63 20.75 7.42 17.41
N GLU A 64 20.85 7.96 18.63
CA GLU A 64 20.42 9.28 19.08
C GLU A 64 21.00 10.43 18.24
N GLY A 65 20.20 11.50 18.04
CA GLY A 65 20.73 12.81 17.64
C GLY A 65 19.86 13.59 16.67
N ASP A 66 19.20 14.62 17.21
CA ASP A 66 18.71 15.84 16.55
C ASP A 66 17.31 15.84 15.90
N ASN A 67 16.31 16.10 16.75
CA ASN A 67 14.91 16.39 16.42
C ASN A 67 14.71 17.91 16.24
N SER A 68 14.87 18.45 15.03
CA SER A 68 14.50 19.86 14.77
C SER A 68 13.87 20.17 13.41
N TYR A 69 13.82 19.23 12.45
CA TYR A 69 13.27 19.51 11.10
C TYR A 69 12.03 18.70 10.68
N MET A 70 11.46 17.87 11.58
CA MET A 70 10.21 17.11 11.34
C MET A 70 9.02 17.57 12.19
N ASN A 71 9.09 18.74 12.84
CA ASN A 71 8.04 19.21 13.75
C ASN A 71 7.08 20.26 13.14
N SER A 72 7.15 20.54 11.83
CA SER A 72 6.34 21.61 11.21
C SER A 72 5.11 21.12 10.42
N LYS A 73 4.88 19.81 10.30
CA LYS A 73 3.72 19.23 9.57
C LYS A 73 2.93 18.17 10.34
N LYS A 74 3.14 18.05 11.66
CA LYS A 74 2.43 17.07 12.50
C LYS A 74 1.15 17.63 13.16
N SER A 75 0.86 18.91 13.00
CA SER A 75 -0.10 19.62 13.86
C SER A 75 -1.54 19.74 13.34
N ASP A 76 -1.89 19.16 12.18
CA ASP A 76 -3.26 19.30 11.64
C ASP A 76 -3.88 18.00 11.07
N LEU A 77 -3.18 16.87 11.22
CA LEU A 77 -3.71 15.59 10.77
C LEU A 77 -4.60 15.02 11.88
N ARG A 78 -5.84 14.65 11.50
CA ARG A 78 -6.77 13.92 12.36
C ARG A 78 -6.13 12.56 12.70
N GLY A 79 -5.54 12.45 13.88
CA GLY A 79 -4.80 11.27 14.31
C GLY A 79 -5.71 10.14 14.79
N TYR A 80 -6.98 10.41 15.07
CA TYR A 80 -7.89 9.44 15.67
C TYR A 80 -9.26 9.40 15.00
N ALA A 81 -9.87 8.22 14.96
CA ALA A 81 -11.27 8.03 14.64
C ALA A 81 -11.98 7.28 15.77
N ILE A 82 -13.22 7.65 16.05
CA ILE A 82 -14.08 7.01 17.04
C ILE A 82 -15.24 6.37 16.29
N LEU A 83 -15.29 5.05 16.32
CA LEU A 83 -16.41 4.27 15.82
C LEU A 83 -17.44 4.13 16.94
N ASP A 84 -18.61 4.72 16.75
CA ASP A 84 -19.78 4.52 17.60
C ASP A 84 -20.50 3.29 17.08
N THR A 85 -20.53 2.22 17.88
CA THR A 85 -21.19 0.95 17.53
C THR A 85 -22.32 0.66 18.50
N ALA A 86 -23.22 -0.26 18.12
CA ALA A 86 -24.28 -0.74 19.03
C ALA A 86 -23.76 -1.38 20.34
N LYS A 87 -22.47 -1.78 20.38
CA LYS A 87 -21.83 -2.38 21.55
C LYS A 87 -21.00 -1.40 22.39
N GLY A 88 -20.70 -0.21 21.84
CA GLY A 88 -19.88 0.78 22.53
C GLY A 88 -18.99 1.57 21.59
N LEU A 89 -18.11 2.38 22.18
CA LEU A 89 -17.18 3.24 21.45
C LEU A 89 -15.83 2.53 21.26
N ILE A 90 -15.35 2.51 20.02
CA ILE A 90 -14.00 2.02 19.68
C ILE A 90 -13.21 3.23 19.17
N THR A 91 -12.09 3.53 19.82
CA THR A 91 -11.18 4.60 19.38
C THR A 91 -9.98 3.99 18.70
N VAL A 92 -9.68 4.44 17.49
CA VAL A 92 -8.55 3.99 16.67
C VAL A 92 -7.61 5.15 16.39
N GLU A 93 -6.32 4.90 16.54
CA GLU A 93 -5.24 5.75 16.04
C GLU A 93 -4.99 5.43 14.57
N LEU A 94 -4.84 6.46 13.73
CA LEU A 94 -4.63 6.33 12.30
C LEU A 94 -3.15 6.52 11.94
N PHE A 95 -2.60 5.55 11.21
CA PHE A 95 -1.19 5.51 10.80
C PHE A 95 -0.98 6.21 9.46
N LYS A 96 -1.21 7.53 9.45
CA LYS A 96 -1.10 8.35 8.24
C LYS A 96 0.27 8.27 7.57
N ASP A 97 1.33 8.18 8.37
CA ASP A 97 2.71 8.11 7.86
C ASP A 97 3.02 6.77 7.17
N SER A 98 2.34 5.69 7.57
CA SER A 98 2.55 4.35 7.01
C SER A 98 1.68 4.07 5.78
N SER A 99 0.42 4.50 5.82
CA SER A 99 -0.59 4.18 4.79
C SER A 99 -1.35 5.44 4.35
N PRO A 100 -0.68 6.47 3.77
CA PRO A 100 -1.28 7.78 3.55
C PRO A 100 -2.49 7.76 2.62
N GLU A 101 -2.43 7.02 1.51
CA GLU A 101 -3.51 6.94 0.52
C GLU A 101 -4.78 6.32 1.12
N VAL A 102 -4.64 5.22 1.86
CA VAL A 102 -5.76 4.54 2.52
C VAL A 102 -6.36 5.41 3.62
N VAL A 103 -5.53 6.10 4.40
CA VAL A 103 -6.02 7.00 5.44
C VAL A 103 -6.76 8.19 4.80
N ASP A 104 -6.28 8.78 3.70
CA ASP A 104 -7.01 9.85 3.01
C ASP A 104 -8.38 9.38 2.50
N GLN A 105 -8.40 8.19 1.90
CA GLN A 105 -9.64 7.58 1.46
C GLN A 105 -10.60 7.36 2.64
N PHE A 106 -10.13 6.74 3.73
CA PHE A 106 -10.93 6.53 4.93
C PHE A 106 -11.51 7.84 5.49
N LEU A 107 -10.70 8.91 5.55
CA LEU A 107 -11.14 10.22 6.02
C LEU A 107 -12.23 10.82 5.11
N ASP A 108 -12.06 10.76 3.79
CA ASP A 108 -13.06 11.24 2.82
C ASP A 108 -14.38 10.47 2.96
N LEU A 109 -14.32 9.16 3.12
CA LEU A 109 -15.50 8.31 3.31
C LEU A 109 -16.21 8.57 4.65
N CYS A 110 -15.45 8.88 5.70
CA CYS A 110 -16.01 9.37 6.97
C CYS A 110 -16.79 10.67 6.78
N HIS A 111 -16.26 11.64 6.01
CA HIS A 111 -16.95 12.90 5.74
C HIS A 111 -18.22 12.71 4.94
N ARG A 112 -18.23 11.74 4.01
CA ARG A 112 -19.42 11.35 3.24
C ARG A 112 -20.44 10.55 4.05
N GLY A 113 -20.08 10.13 5.28
CA GLY A 113 -20.94 9.33 6.13
C GLY A 113 -21.13 7.89 5.64
N GLN A 114 -20.21 7.36 4.82
CA GLN A 114 -20.35 6.00 4.24
C GLN A 114 -20.35 4.90 5.32
N PHE A 115 -19.72 5.14 6.46
CA PHE A 115 -19.68 4.19 7.57
C PHE A 115 -20.95 4.21 8.45
N ASN A 116 -21.84 5.18 8.26
CA ASN A 116 -23.04 5.31 9.09
C ASN A 116 -24.04 4.20 8.74
N GLY A 117 -24.35 3.34 9.70
CA GLY A 117 -25.18 2.15 9.51
C GLY A 117 -24.43 0.97 8.87
N MET A 118 -23.11 1.05 8.68
CA MET A 118 -22.32 -0.04 8.11
C MET A 118 -22.35 -1.25 9.06
N LEU A 119 -22.69 -2.43 8.54
CA LEU A 119 -22.81 -3.66 9.32
C LEU A 119 -21.48 -4.39 9.44
N PHE A 120 -21.27 -5.02 10.60
CA PHE A 120 -20.28 -6.10 10.74
C PHE A 120 -20.83 -7.35 10.06
N ARG A 121 -20.35 -7.61 8.84
CA ARG A 121 -20.84 -8.70 7.98
C ARG A 121 -20.33 -10.05 8.41
N HIS A 122 -19.05 -10.11 8.80
CA HIS A 122 -18.42 -11.35 9.25
C HIS A 122 -17.66 -11.13 10.55
N VAL A 123 -17.84 -12.04 11.48
CA VAL A 123 -17.14 -12.10 12.77
C VAL A 123 -16.51 -13.47 12.89
N VAL A 124 -15.19 -13.55 12.68
CA VAL A 124 -14.44 -14.80 12.79
C VAL A 124 -13.62 -14.75 14.07
N LYS A 125 -14.01 -15.57 15.06
CA LYS A 125 -13.33 -15.64 16.37
C LYS A 125 -11.86 -15.98 16.21
N HIS A 126 -11.02 -15.31 17.01
CA HIS A 126 -9.56 -15.39 17.01
C HIS A 126 -8.95 -15.11 15.64
N TYR A 127 -9.59 -14.24 14.85
CA TYR A 127 -9.12 -13.88 13.53
C TYR A 127 -9.47 -12.42 13.21
N VAL A 128 -10.65 -12.17 12.64
CA VAL A 128 -10.98 -10.85 12.12
C VAL A 128 -12.48 -10.56 12.20
N ILE A 129 -12.78 -9.30 12.47
CA ILE A 129 -14.10 -8.71 12.30
C ILE A 129 -14.08 -7.89 11.02
N GLN A 130 -15.01 -8.15 10.10
CA GLN A 130 -15.16 -7.46 8.82
C GLN A 130 -16.45 -6.63 8.83
N ALA A 131 -16.33 -5.34 8.52
CA ALA A 131 -17.45 -4.44 8.24
C ALA A 131 -17.41 -3.94 6.80
N GLY A 132 -18.58 -3.79 6.19
CA GLY A 132 -18.72 -3.32 4.81
C GLY A 132 -20.01 -3.76 4.15
N ASP A 133 -20.13 -3.45 2.87
CA ASP A 133 -21.29 -3.82 2.05
C ASP A 133 -21.12 -5.14 1.30
N ASN A 134 -19.88 -5.62 1.20
CA ASN A 134 -19.58 -6.85 0.50
C ASN A 134 -19.98 -8.06 1.35
N ASP A 135 -20.68 -9.00 0.72
CA ASP A 135 -21.11 -10.25 1.33
C ASP A 135 -20.09 -11.38 1.10
N LYS A 136 -19.01 -11.09 0.36
CA LYS A 136 -17.87 -12.00 0.18
C LYS A 136 -17.01 -12.02 1.43
N LEU A 137 -16.64 -13.22 1.85
CA LEU A 137 -15.75 -13.44 2.99
C LEU A 137 -14.30 -13.00 2.67
N GLY A 138 -13.94 -12.79 1.39
CA GLY A 138 -12.75 -12.05 0.94
C GLY A 138 -11.41 -12.48 1.58
N ALA A 139 -10.86 -11.65 2.46
CA ALA A 139 -9.61 -12.01 3.16
C ALA A 139 -9.78 -13.15 4.19
N ALA A 140 -11.02 -13.45 4.62
CA ALA A 140 -11.36 -14.45 5.64
C ALA A 140 -11.78 -15.83 5.08
N GLU A 141 -12.04 -15.97 3.77
CA GLU A 141 -12.41 -17.26 3.15
C GLU A 141 -11.29 -18.31 3.25
N ASP A 142 -10.02 -17.89 3.26
CA ASP A 142 -8.89 -18.82 3.34
C ASP A 142 -8.75 -19.54 4.69
N TRP A 143 -9.31 -19.00 5.78
CA TRP A 143 -9.26 -19.68 7.08
C TRP A 143 -10.03 -21.01 7.06
N ASN A 144 -11.14 -21.07 6.31
CA ASN A 144 -11.93 -22.30 6.17
C ASN A 144 -11.27 -23.33 5.27
N LEU A 145 -10.55 -22.89 4.22
CA LEU A 145 -9.87 -23.79 3.29
C LEU A 145 -8.56 -24.35 3.87
N LYS A 146 -7.92 -23.59 4.76
CA LYS A 146 -6.59 -23.92 5.30
C LYS A 146 -6.67 -24.26 6.79
N GLY A 147 -7.68 -25.06 7.13
CA GLY A 147 -7.83 -25.65 8.45
C GLY A 147 -6.50 -26.19 8.97
N ASN A 148 -6.09 -25.66 10.12
CA ASN A 148 -5.16 -26.31 11.05
C ASN A 148 -3.68 -26.49 10.64
N HIS A 149 -3.14 -25.69 9.71
CA HIS A 149 -1.73 -25.80 9.31
C HIS A 149 -0.93 -24.48 9.41
N TYR A 150 -0.94 -23.85 10.59
CA TYR A 150 -0.14 -22.65 10.84
C TYR A 150 0.72 -22.76 12.10
N SER A 151 1.52 -23.83 12.18
CA SER A 151 2.61 -23.94 13.16
C SER A 151 3.97 -23.51 12.61
N GLN A 152 4.08 -23.08 11.35
CA GLN A 152 5.40 -22.94 10.75
C GLN A 152 5.43 -22.04 9.50
N LEU A 153 5.28 -20.73 9.64
CA LEU A 153 5.73 -19.77 8.61
C LEU A 153 6.38 -18.54 9.26
N ASP A 154 7.45 -18.09 8.59
CA ASP A 154 8.52 -17.26 9.11
C ASP A 154 8.09 -15.94 9.78
N THR A 155 8.75 -15.67 10.90
CA THR A 155 8.58 -14.48 11.73
C THR A 155 9.20 -13.25 11.06
N SER A 156 8.41 -12.45 10.34
CA SER A 156 8.88 -11.08 10.04
C SER A 156 7.81 -9.99 9.91
N LEU A 157 6.51 -10.29 9.86
CA LEU A 157 5.47 -9.26 9.90
C LEU A 157 4.33 -9.73 10.83
N LYS A 158 4.37 -9.25 12.07
CA LYS A 158 3.37 -9.56 13.09
C LYS A 158 2.24 -8.54 12.99
N HIS A 159 1.06 -8.94 12.52
CA HIS A 159 -0.14 -8.20 12.91
C HIS A 159 -0.27 -8.39 14.41
N GLU A 160 -0.30 -7.30 15.16
CA GLU A 160 -0.70 -7.36 16.56
C GLU A 160 -2.23 -7.45 16.62
N VAL A 161 -2.74 -7.80 17.80
CA VAL A 161 -4.18 -7.72 18.07
C VAL A 161 -4.66 -6.27 17.92
N PHE A 162 -5.92 -6.13 17.51
CA PHE A 162 -6.62 -4.86 17.38
C PHE A 162 -6.06 -3.88 16.34
N MET A 163 -5.52 -4.43 15.25
CA MET A 163 -5.11 -3.63 14.09
C MET A 163 -6.32 -3.36 13.19
N LEU A 164 -6.37 -2.14 12.67
CA LEU A 164 -7.38 -1.68 11.72
C LEU A 164 -6.81 -1.72 10.29
N GLY A 165 -7.52 -2.37 9.38
CA GLY A 165 -7.08 -2.53 8.01
C GLY A 165 -8.20 -2.48 6.98
N THR A 166 -7.81 -2.44 5.71
CA THR A 166 -8.70 -2.57 4.54
C THR A 166 -8.12 -3.59 3.56
N SER A 167 -8.90 -4.10 2.62
CA SER A 167 -8.41 -5.06 1.62
C SER A 167 -7.51 -4.38 0.57
N LYS A 168 -6.52 -5.12 0.05
CA LYS A 168 -5.62 -4.63 -1.03
C LYS A 168 -6.24 -4.67 -2.42
N ALA A 169 -7.40 -5.32 -2.58
CA ALA A 169 -8.05 -5.46 -3.87
C ALA A 169 -8.38 -4.05 -4.41
N LYS A 170 -8.08 -3.80 -5.70
CA LYS A 170 -8.38 -2.51 -6.31
C LYS A 170 -9.88 -2.31 -6.37
N HIS A 171 -10.36 -1.36 -5.56
CA HIS A 171 -11.73 -0.89 -5.50
C HIS A 171 -12.13 -0.13 -6.77
N ASP A 172 -12.23 -0.82 -7.91
CA ASP A 172 -12.82 -0.18 -9.09
C ASP A 172 -14.36 -0.13 -8.99
N ASN A 173 -15.01 -0.88 -8.07
CA ASN A 173 -16.46 -0.82 -7.80
C ASN A 173 -16.93 -1.45 -6.46
N GLU A 174 -16.10 -2.22 -5.76
CA GLU A 174 -16.46 -2.79 -4.44
C GLU A 174 -16.20 -1.71 -3.37
N GLY A 175 -17.14 -1.43 -2.47
CA GLY A 175 -17.02 -0.38 -1.45
C GLY A 175 -15.84 -0.57 -0.47
N PHE A 176 -15.61 0.39 0.42
CA PHE A 176 -14.51 0.31 1.40
C PHE A 176 -14.82 -0.72 2.49
N GLU A 177 -13.97 -1.73 2.61
CA GLU A 177 -14.06 -2.76 3.65
C GLU A 177 -13.18 -2.38 4.84
N LEU A 178 -13.72 -2.56 6.05
CA LEU A 178 -13.01 -2.32 7.29
C LEU A 178 -12.78 -3.65 8.01
N PHE A 179 -11.53 -3.93 8.37
CA PHE A 179 -11.12 -5.11 9.11
C PHE A 179 -10.54 -4.70 10.47
N ILE A 180 -10.94 -5.41 11.53
CA ILE A 180 -10.35 -5.31 12.87
C ILE A 180 -9.81 -6.69 13.23
N THR A 181 -8.51 -6.80 13.47
CA THR A 181 -7.92 -8.08 13.91
C THR A 181 -8.19 -8.33 15.39
N THR A 182 -8.50 -9.57 15.75
CA THR A 182 -8.69 -9.99 17.15
C THR A 182 -7.62 -10.97 17.62
N ALA A 183 -6.82 -11.50 16.68
CA ALA A 183 -5.64 -12.30 16.96
C ALA A 183 -4.44 -11.85 16.09
N PRO A 184 -3.20 -12.22 16.47
CA PRO A 184 -2.03 -12.01 15.63
C PRO A 184 -2.06 -12.89 14.38
N ILE A 185 -2.05 -12.28 13.19
CA ILE A 185 -2.22 -13.01 11.92
C ILE A 185 -1.13 -12.62 10.92
N PRO A 186 -0.06 -13.43 10.77
CA PRO A 186 1.05 -13.14 9.85
C PRO A 186 0.63 -13.10 8.37
N ASP A 187 -0.30 -13.95 7.98
CA ASP A 187 -0.68 -14.15 6.57
C ASP A 187 -1.55 -13.04 5.99
N LEU A 188 -2.23 -12.26 6.83
CA LEU A 188 -3.07 -11.15 6.37
C LEU A 188 -2.26 -10.02 5.76
N ASN A 189 -0.93 -9.99 5.94
CA ASN A 189 -0.07 -8.93 5.39
C ASN A 189 -0.08 -8.90 3.88
N GLU A 190 -0.29 -10.04 3.23
CA GLU A 190 -0.35 -10.08 1.77
C GLU A 190 -1.68 -9.57 1.23
N LYS A 191 -2.75 -9.58 2.05
CA LYS A 191 -4.13 -9.31 1.63
C LYS A 191 -4.70 -7.98 2.15
N LEU A 192 -4.25 -7.50 3.30
CA LEU A 192 -4.75 -6.28 3.94
C LEU A 192 -3.68 -5.18 3.96
N ILE A 193 -4.16 -3.93 3.96
CA ILE A 193 -3.39 -2.73 4.27
C ILE A 193 -3.79 -2.30 5.67
N VAL A 194 -2.87 -2.40 6.63
CA VAL A 194 -3.06 -1.84 7.97
C VAL A 194 -2.91 -0.33 7.89
N PHE A 195 -3.87 0.40 8.45
CA PHE A 195 -3.87 1.85 8.46
C PHE A 195 -4.21 2.46 9.82
N GLY A 196 -4.42 1.64 10.85
CA GLY A 196 -4.61 2.11 12.22
C GLY A 196 -4.57 0.99 13.26
N LYS A 197 -4.78 1.36 14.52
CA LYS A 197 -4.84 0.44 15.67
C LYS A 197 -5.85 0.93 16.69
N VAL A 198 -6.58 0.02 17.32
CA VAL A 198 -7.47 0.35 18.43
C VAL A 198 -6.62 0.74 19.64
N VAL A 199 -6.95 1.89 20.24
CA VAL A 199 -6.27 2.44 21.41
C VAL A 199 -7.21 2.57 22.62
N LYS A 200 -8.54 2.52 22.40
CA LYS A 200 -9.56 2.39 23.46
C LYS A 200 -10.76 1.59 22.92
N GLY A 201 -11.42 0.83 23.80
CA GLY A 201 -12.56 -0.01 23.42
C GLY A 201 -12.17 -1.41 22.93
N GLU A 202 -11.03 -1.95 23.39
CA GLU A 202 -10.61 -3.33 23.10
C GLU A 202 -11.63 -4.35 23.64
N ASP A 203 -12.23 -4.06 24.79
CA ASP A 203 -13.34 -4.80 25.39
C ASP A 203 -14.58 -4.82 24.49
N VAL A 204 -14.90 -3.70 23.83
CA VAL A 204 -16.01 -3.61 22.87
C VAL A 204 -15.72 -4.45 21.62
N VAL A 205 -14.48 -4.43 21.13
CA VAL A 205 -14.06 -5.28 20.00
C VAL A 205 -14.22 -6.76 20.35
N GLN A 206 -13.79 -7.17 21.54
CA GLN A 206 -13.97 -8.54 22.04
C GLN A 206 -15.44 -8.90 22.24
N GLU A 207 -16.27 -7.98 22.71
CA GLU A 207 -17.71 -8.23 22.82
C GLU A 207 -18.36 -8.45 21.43
N ILE A 208 -17.93 -7.70 20.42
CA ILE A 208 -18.38 -7.91 19.03
C ILE A 208 -17.88 -9.26 18.51
N GLU A 209 -16.65 -9.66 18.84
CA GLU A 209 -16.08 -10.96 18.46
C GLU A 209 -16.87 -12.15 19.03
N GLU A 210 -17.34 -12.03 20.27
CA GLU A 210 -17.96 -13.14 20.99
C GLU A 210 -19.43 -13.41 20.60
N VAL A 211 -20.02 -12.56 19.75
CA VAL A 211 -21.43 -12.72 19.35
C VAL A 211 -21.68 -14.01 18.59
N ASP A 212 -22.89 -14.54 18.73
CA ASP A 212 -23.29 -15.74 18.00
C ASP A 212 -23.33 -15.47 16.50
N THR A 213 -22.63 -16.31 15.74
CA THR A 213 -22.64 -16.30 14.28
C THR A 213 -23.35 -17.52 13.69
N ASP A 214 -23.73 -17.44 12.42
CA ASP A 214 -24.16 -18.59 11.62
C ASP A 214 -22.96 -19.37 11.04
N GLU A 215 -23.24 -20.37 10.19
CA GLU A 215 -22.23 -21.21 9.51
C GLU A 215 -21.31 -20.42 8.56
N HIS A 216 -21.71 -19.19 8.19
CA HIS A 216 -20.96 -18.30 7.31
C HIS A 216 -20.33 -17.14 8.10
N TYR A 217 -20.20 -17.26 9.42
CA TYR A 217 -19.62 -16.26 10.31
C TYR A 217 -20.40 -14.94 10.36
N ARG A 218 -21.68 -14.93 9.96
CA ARG A 218 -22.52 -13.73 10.04
C ARG A 218 -23.15 -13.62 11.42
N PRO A 219 -23.06 -12.46 12.10
CA PRO A 219 -23.72 -12.25 13.38
C PRO A 219 -25.23 -12.51 13.27
N LYS A 220 -25.79 -13.35 14.15
CA LYS A 220 -27.24 -13.61 14.21
C LYS A 220 -28.04 -12.38 14.61
N SER A 221 -27.42 -11.51 15.41
CA SER A 221 -27.93 -10.18 15.74
C SER A 221 -27.09 -9.15 14.99
N SER A 222 -27.74 -8.33 14.17
CA SER A 222 -27.06 -7.30 13.39
C SER A 222 -26.38 -6.28 14.31
N ILE A 223 -25.10 -6.03 14.06
CA ILE A 223 -24.30 -5.02 14.75
C ILE A 223 -23.82 -4.02 13.69
N ALA A 224 -23.99 -2.74 13.96
CA ALA A 224 -23.64 -1.67 13.05
C ALA A 224 -22.66 -0.68 13.68
N ILE A 225 -21.87 -0.03 12.82
CA ILE A 225 -21.22 1.25 13.10
C ILE A 225 -22.29 2.32 12.88
N ASN A 226 -22.77 2.93 13.96
CA ASN A 226 -23.77 3.98 13.92
C ASN A 226 -23.23 5.24 13.25
N ARG A 227 -22.00 5.63 13.61
CA ARG A 227 -21.26 6.75 13.00
C ARG A 227 -19.77 6.65 13.26
N VAL A 228 -18.99 7.43 12.49
CA VAL A 228 -17.57 7.63 12.75
C VAL A 228 -17.28 9.11 13.00
N THR A 229 -16.60 9.41 14.10
CA THR A 229 -16.19 10.78 14.46
C THR A 229 -14.67 10.90 14.41
N LEU A 230 -14.16 11.89 13.69
CA LEU A 230 -12.72 12.10 13.56
C LEU A 230 -12.22 13.15 14.57
N LYS A 231 -11.09 12.86 15.24
CA LYS A 231 -10.46 13.74 16.24
C LYS A 231 -8.97 13.96 15.95
N GLN A 232 -8.44 15.10 16.38
CA GLN A 232 -7.00 15.41 16.35
C GLN A 232 -6.26 14.81 17.55
N SER A 233 -6.91 14.75 18.72
CA SER A 233 -6.38 14.19 19.96
C SER A 233 -7.50 13.53 20.78
N ILE A 234 -7.11 12.65 21.71
CA ILE A 234 -8.01 11.90 22.60
C ILE A 234 -8.25 12.64 23.91
#